data_AF-A0A0J6KZH4-F1
#
_entry.id   AF-A0A0J6KZH4-F1
#
_cell.length_a   1.000
_cell.length_b   1.000
_cell.length_c   1.000
_cell.angle_alpha   90.00
_cell.angle_beta   90.00
_cell.angle_gamma   90.00
#
_symmetry.space_group_name_H-M   'P 1'
#
loop_
_entity.id
_entity.type
_entity.pdbx_description
1 polymer ?
#
loop_
_entity_poly.entity_id
_entity_poly.type
_entity_poly.pdbx_seq_one_letter_code
_entity_poly.pdbx_strand_id
1 'polypeptide(L)' 'MDRPKWGIGALVFVGCMFLGGGVGSLLGSSQIGWLIGMGVGFLGMALTRLIRKQ' A
#
# COMPACT_ATOMS: atom_id res chain seq x y z
N MET A 1 -27.52 -5.26 -3.79
CA MET A 1 -26.11 -5.72 -3.80
C MET A 1 -25.35 -4.97 -2.73
N ASP A 2 -25.23 -5.55 -1.54
CA ASP A 2 -24.38 -5.02 -0.47
C ASP A 2 -22.92 -5.06 -0.93
N ARG A 3 -22.36 -3.89 -1.24
CA ARG A 3 -20.94 -3.73 -1.59
C ARG A 3 -20.14 -4.19 -0.38
N PRO A 4 -19.38 -5.30 -0.45
CA PRO A 4 -18.63 -5.75 0.69
C PRO A 4 -17.62 -4.64 1.02
N LYS A 5 -17.61 -4.19 2.27
CA LYS A 5 -16.73 -3.14 2.80
C LYS A 5 -15.30 -3.68 2.89
N TRP A 6 -14.76 -4.19 1.79
CA TRP A 6 -13.34 -4.52 1.68
C TRP A 6 -12.57 -3.28 2.10
N GLY A 7 -11.76 -3.43 3.14
CA GLY A 7 -11.08 -2.32 3.78
C GLY A 7 -10.28 -1.57 2.73
N ILE A 8 -10.70 -0.35 2.40
CA ILE A 8 -10.03 0.52 1.42
C ILE A 8 -8.54 0.64 1.74
N GLY A 9 -8.17 0.59 3.03
CA GLY A 9 -6.78 0.55 3.48
C GLY A 9 -5.99 -0.68 3.02
N ALA A 10 -6.60 -1.87 2.96
CA ALA A 10 -5.94 -3.07 2.44
C ALA A 10 -5.70 -2.98 0.93
N LEU A 11 -6.63 -2.38 0.18
CA LEU A 11 -6.47 -2.15 -1.25
C LEU A 11 -5.35 -1.14 -1.54
N VAL A 12 -5.28 -0.06 -0.76
CA VAL A 12 -4.19 0.94 -0.82
C VAL A 12 -2.85 0.33 -0.42
N PHE A 13 -2.83 -0.53 0.61
CA PHE A 13 -1.64 -1.25 1.05
C PHE A 13 -1.07 -2.16 -0.04
N VAL A 14 -1.91 -3.05 -0.60
CA VAL A 14 -1.50 -3.97 -1.66
C VAL A 14 -1.06 -3.21 -2.90
N GLY A 15 -1.77 -2.13 -3.27
CA GLY A 15 -1.39 -1.27 -4.38
C GLY A 15 0.00 -0.65 -4.21
N CYS A 16 0.28 -0.05 -3.04
CA CYS A 16 1.61 0.51 -2.75
C CYS A 16 2.71 -0.54 -2.65
N MET A 17 2.40 -1.73 -2.13
CA MET A 17 3.35 -2.84 -2.03
C MET A 17 3.74 -3.37 -3.41
N PHE A 18 2.77 -3.48 -4.34
CA PHE A 18 3.01 -3.86 -5.73
C PHE A 18 3.74 -2.77 -6.51
N LEU A 19 3.39 -1.49 -6.29
CA LEU A 19 4.09 -0.35 -6.89
C LEU A 19 5.56 -0.30 -6.41
N GLY A 20 5.79 -0.43 -5.10
CA GLY A 20 7.12 -0.41 -4.50
C GLY A 20 7.98 -1.57 -5.00
N GLY A 21 7.45 -2.79 -4.99
CA GLY A 21 8.14 -3.96 -5.52
C GLY A 21 8.43 -3.85 -7.02
N GLY A 22 7.48 -3.35 -7.81
CA GLY A 22 7.66 -3.10 -9.24
C GLY A 22 8.73 -2.06 -9.53
N VAL A 23 8.69 -0.91 -8.85
CA VAL A 23 9.69 0.15 -8.96
C VAL A 23 11.06 -0.33 -8.50
N GLY A 24 11.17 -1.00 -7.36
CA GLY A 24 12.48 -1.50 -6.89
C GLY A 24 13.07 -2.62 -7.74
N SER A 25 12.24 -3.43 -8.40
CA SER A 25 12.72 -4.39 -9.41
C SER A 25 13.32 -3.68 -10.63
N LEU A 26 12.79 -2.51 -11.03
CA LEU A 26 13.37 -1.70 -12.11
C LEU A 26 14.70 -1.03 -11.71
N LEU A 27 14.85 -0.66 -10.44
CA LEU A 27 16.11 -0.11 -9.91
C LEU A 27 17.17 -1.20 -9.59
N GLY A 28 16.96 -2.45 -10.01
CA GLY A 28 17.91 -3.56 -9.81
C GLY A 28 18.05 -4.02 -8.36
N SER A 29 17.23 -3.49 -7.46
CA SER A 29 17.32 -3.70 -6.02
C SER A 29 15.91 -4.00 -5.48
N SER A 30 15.41 -5.17 -5.86
CA SER A 30 14.05 -5.63 -5.51
C SER A 30 13.80 -5.54 -4.00
N GLN A 31 14.81 -5.84 -3.17
CA GLN A 31 14.77 -5.71 -1.71
C GLN A 31 14.39 -4.29 -1.24
N ILE A 32 14.91 -3.25 -1.90
CA ILE A 32 14.61 -1.84 -1.60
C ILE A 32 13.16 -1.52 -2.00
N GLY A 33 12.70 -2.07 -3.14
CA GLY A 33 11.31 -1.94 -3.58
C GLY A 33 10.30 -2.51 -2.62
N TRP A 34 10.56 -3.72 -2.12
CA TRP A 34 9.69 -4.34 -1.11
C TRP A 34 9.68 -3.55 0.22
N LEU A 35 10.84 -3.03 0.66
CA LEU A 35 10.94 -2.18 1.84
C LEU A 35 10.13 -0.88 1.68
N ILE A 36 10.27 -0.23 0.53
CA ILE A 36 9.50 0.98 0.17
C ILE A 36 8.00 0.64 0.11
N GLY A 37 7.63 -0.46 -0.54
CA GLY A 37 6.25 -0.90 -0.66
C GLY A 37 5.57 -1.17 0.69
N MET A 38 6.29 -1.81 1.62
CA MET A 38 5.83 -1.99 3.01
C MET A 38 5.67 -0.65 3.74
N GLY A 39 6.65 0.25 3.63
CA GLY A 39 6.61 1.56 4.29
C GLY A 39 5.47 2.46 3.78
N VAL A 40 5.35 2.61 2.45
CA VAL A 40 4.30 3.42 1.82
C VAL A 40 2.93 2.79 2.06
N GLY A 41 2.82 1.46 2.01
CA GLY A 41 1.59 0.75 2.36
C GLY A 41 1.15 1.00 3.81
N PHE A 42 2.09 0.98 4.77
CA PHE A 42 1.80 1.26 6.17
C PHE A 42 1.31 2.70 6.37
N LEU A 43 1.93 3.67 5.70
CA LEU A 43 1.44 5.06 5.65
C LEU A 43 0.04 5.14 5.03
N GLY A 44 -0.22 4.41 3.95
CA GLY A 44 -1.52 4.38 3.28
C GLY A 44 -2.64 3.87 4.18
N MET A 45 -2.37 2.85 5.00
CA MET A 45 -3.31 2.39 6.04
C MET A 45 -3.49 3.39 7.18
N ALA A 46 -2.42 4.07 7.62
CA ALA A 46 -2.51 5.11 8.64
C ALA A 46 -3.31 6.32 8.16
N LEU A 47 -3.08 6.78 6.92
CA LEU A 47 -3.81 7.88 6.30
C LEU A 47 -5.28 7.52 6.05
N THR A 48 -5.58 6.33 5.50
CA THR A 48 -6.99 5.92 5.34
C THR A 48 -7.70 5.81 6.67
N ARG A 49 -7.01 5.42 7.74
CA ARG A 49 -7.57 5.41 9.10
C ARG A 49 -7.77 6.82 9.67
N LEU A 50 -6.87 7.77 9.37
CA LEU A 50 -7.04 9.18 9.74
C LEU A 50 -8.19 9.83 8.98
N ILE A 51 -8.26 9.67 7.65
CA ILE A 51 -9.31 10.24 6.80
C ILE A 51 -10.69 9.65 7.12
N ARG A 52 -10.76 8.38 7.56
CA ARG A 52 -12.02 7.74 8.00
C ARG A 52 -12.43 8.10 9.42
N LYS A 53 -11.56 8.75 10.20
CA LYS A 53 -11.81 9.16 11.59
C LYS A 53 -12.00 10.69 11.75
N GLN A 54 -11.71 11.46 10.70
CA GLN A 54 -12.21 12.82 10.46
C GLN A 54 -13.59 12.71 9.79
#